data_AF-I3C0S3-F1
#
_entry.id   AF-I3C0S3-F1
#
_cell.length_a   1.000
_cell.length_b   1.000
_cell.length_c   1.000
_cell.angle_alpha   90.00
_cell.angle_beta   90.00
_cell.angle_gamma   90.00
#
_symmetry.space_group_name_H-M   'P 1'
#
loop_
_entity.id
_entity.type
_entity.pdbx_description
1 polymer ?
#
loop_
_entity_poly.entity_id
_entity_poly.type
_entity_poly.pdbx_seq_one_letter_code
_entity_poly.pdbx_strand_id
1 'polypeptide(L)'
;MEKDKLHMKKSGFKVPENYFSEFENHLSDSITSKTMLPKESGFKVPESYFDTLETSIVSKVLPKKKTKVIKMSWFYNAAGIAAIFVIGFFINNTLSKQNNTEINRIAVSEIDAYIDEGYFSLNTFEITEAFNDVSLSEIDMSSALNEDDIFDYLEENMNTYGGTITENK
;
A
#
# COMPACT_ATOMS: atom_id res chain seq x y z
N MET A 1 -54.13 35.76 31.33
CA MET A 1 -54.00 35.48 29.88
C MET A 1 -53.63 36.78 29.20
N GLU A 2 -52.36 36.86 28.82
CA GLU A 2 -51.69 37.99 28.18
C GLU A 2 -52.14 38.07 26.71
N LYS A 3 -52.46 39.27 26.21
CA LYS A 3 -52.88 39.48 24.83
C LYS A 3 -51.65 39.67 23.96
N ASP A 4 -51.37 38.69 23.10
CA ASP A 4 -50.30 38.75 22.10
C ASP A 4 -50.47 39.97 21.17
N LYS A 5 -49.55 40.92 21.28
CA LYS A 5 -49.43 42.06 20.39
C LYS A 5 -48.78 41.61 19.09
N LEU A 6 -49.57 41.48 18.02
CA LEU A 6 -49.07 41.31 16.66
C LEU A 6 -48.16 42.48 16.28
N HIS A 7 -46.86 42.22 16.16
CA HIS A 7 -45.87 43.18 15.67
C HIS A 7 -46.08 43.43 14.17
N MET A 8 -46.92 44.40 13.82
CA MET A 8 -46.87 45.02 12.49
C MET A 8 -45.55 45.80 12.38
N LYS A 9 -44.47 45.14 11.95
CA LYS A 9 -43.25 45.81 11.49
C LYS A 9 -43.66 46.82 10.42
N LYS A 10 -43.60 48.12 10.75
CA LYS A 10 -43.77 49.18 9.77
C LYS A 10 -42.68 49.01 8.72
N SER A 11 -43.09 48.64 7.52
CA SER A 11 -42.23 48.62 6.34
C SER A 11 -41.45 49.94 6.27
N GLY A 12 -40.11 49.88 6.15
CA GLY A 12 -39.24 51.06 6.10
C GLY A 12 -39.42 51.90 4.82
N PHE A 13 -40.28 51.46 3.91
CA PHE A 13 -40.59 52.14 2.67
C PHE A 13 -41.70 53.18 2.91
N LYS A 14 -41.38 54.45 2.63
CA LYS A 14 -42.34 55.56 2.58
C LYS A 14 -42.51 55.99 1.12
N VAL A 15 -43.75 56.20 0.70
CA VAL A 15 -44.04 56.84 -0.59
C VAL A 15 -44.00 58.36 -0.44
N PRO A 16 -43.66 59.10 -1.51
CA PRO A 16 -43.78 60.55 -1.53
C PRO A 16 -45.22 61.01 -1.25
N GLU A 17 -45.34 62.23 -0.74
CA GLU A 17 -46.63 62.91 -0.60
C GLU A 17 -47.30 63.02 -1.98
N ASN A 18 -48.62 62.82 -2.03
CA ASN A 18 -49.43 62.85 -3.26
C ASN A 18 -49.11 61.81 -4.35
N TYR A 19 -48.25 60.82 -4.08
CA TYR A 19 -47.93 59.76 -5.07
C TYR A 19 -49.18 59.13 -5.69
N PHE A 20 -50.14 58.68 -4.87
CA PHE A 20 -51.35 58.04 -5.36
C PHE A 20 -52.37 59.04 -5.92
N SER A 21 -52.40 60.27 -5.39
CA SER A 21 -53.33 61.32 -5.83
C SER A 21 -53.00 61.80 -7.24
N GLU A 22 -51.71 61.85 -7.61
CA GLU A 22 -51.27 62.29 -8.93
C GLU A 22 -51.04 61.13 -9.90
N PHE A 23 -50.95 59.89 -9.43
CA PHE A 23 -50.67 58.71 -10.25
C PHE A 23 -51.60 58.60 -11.46
N GLU A 24 -52.90 58.81 -11.27
CA GLU A 24 -53.90 58.72 -12.34
C GLU A 24 -53.68 59.78 -13.43
N ASN A 25 -53.33 61.01 -13.03
CA ASN A 25 -53.03 62.10 -13.95
C ASN A 25 -51.76 61.79 -14.75
N HIS A 26 -50.68 61.39 -14.06
CA HIS A 26 -49.41 61.01 -14.71
C HIS A 26 -49.57 59.83 -15.67
N LEU A 27 -50.37 58.82 -15.30
CA LEU A 27 -50.67 57.67 -16.15
C LEU A 27 -51.46 58.08 -17.39
N SER A 28 -52.49 58.92 -17.21
CA SER A 28 -53.34 59.41 -18.30
C SER A 28 -52.55 60.27 -19.29
N ASP A 29 -51.67 61.14 -18.79
CA ASP A 29 -50.77 61.96 -19.60
C ASP A 29 -49.77 61.09 -20.38
N SER A 30 -49.25 60.05 -19.74
CA SER A 30 -48.31 59.09 -20.36
C SER A 30 -48.97 58.26 -21.47
N ILE A 31 -50.24 57.88 -21.31
CA ILE A 31 -50.99 57.11 -22.32
C ILE A 31 -51.44 58.01 -23.48
N THR A 32 -51.86 59.24 -23.17
CA THR A 32 -52.41 60.18 -24.16
C THR A 32 -51.32 60.86 -24.98
N SER A 33 -50.10 60.99 -24.45
CA SER A 33 -48.90 61.42 -25.19
C SER A 33 -48.48 60.36 -26.22
N LYS A 34 -49.21 60.36 -27.34
CA LYS A 34 -49.06 59.51 -28.54
C LYS A 34 -47.65 59.53 -29.18
N THR A 35 -46.74 60.37 -28.67
CA THR A 35 -45.36 60.54 -29.13
C THR A 35 -44.43 59.43 -28.66
N MET A 36 -44.79 58.66 -27.62
CA MET A 36 -43.90 57.62 -27.06
C MET A 36 -44.14 56.21 -27.61
N LEU A 37 -45.28 55.95 -28.26
CA LEU A 37 -45.61 54.63 -28.78
C LEU A 37 -45.20 54.50 -30.26
N PRO A 38 -44.28 53.58 -30.60
CA PRO A 38 -43.95 53.29 -31.99
C PRO A 38 -45.21 52.90 -32.78
N LYS A 39 -45.35 53.42 -33.99
CA LYS A 39 -46.47 53.06 -34.89
C LYS A 39 -46.39 51.61 -35.40
N GLU A 40 -45.20 51.04 -35.37
CA GLU A 40 -44.96 49.64 -35.73
C GLU A 40 -44.92 48.76 -34.48
N SER A 41 -45.33 47.51 -34.60
CA SER A 41 -45.18 46.52 -33.52
C SER A 41 -43.69 46.40 -33.18
N GLY A 42 -43.30 46.78 -31.97
CA GLY A 42 -41.90 46.75 -31.53
C GLY A 42 -41.26 45.36 -31.53
N PHE A 43 -42.08 44.31 -31.53
CA PHE A 43 -41.63 42.93 -31.65
C PHE A 43 -41.90 42.42 -33.06
N LYS A 44 -40.83 42.23 -33.83
CA LYS A 44 -40.85 41.48 -35.09
C LYS A 44 -40.29 40.09 -34.81
N VAL A 45 -41.01 39.05 -35.25
CA VAL A 45 -40.47 37.70 -35.22
C VAL A 45 -39.44 37.55 -36.34
N PRO A 46 -38.40 36.71 -36.15
CA PRO A 46 -37.50 36.35 -37.24
C PRO A 46 -38.24 35.76 -38.43
N GLU A 47 -37.67 35.94 -39.62
CA GLU A 47 -38.13 35.26 -40.83
C GLU A 47 -38.14 33.74 -40.59
N SER A 48 -39.22 33.05 -40.99
CA SER A 48 -39.40 31.61 -40.79
C SER A 48 -39.43 31.11 -39.33
N TYR A 49 -39.70 31.98 -38.35
CA TYR A 49 -39.92 31.56 -36.96
C TYR A 49 -40.98 30.46 -36.84
N PHE A 50 -42.14 30.68 -37.47
CA PHE A 50 -43.25 29.72 -37.42
C PHE A 50 -42.99 28.45 -38.22
N ASP A 51 -42.15 28.51 -39.27
CA ASP A 51 -41.78 27.34 -40.08
C ASP A 51 -40.93 26.35 -39.28
N THR A 52 -40.08 26.85 -38.37
CA THR A 52 -39.17 26.02 -37.55
C THR A 52 -39.71 25.74 -36.14
N LEU A 53 -40.79 26.42 -35.74
CA LEU A 53 -41.40 26.31 -34.42
C LEU A 53 -41.87 24.88 -34.14
N GLU A 54 -42.61 24.28 -35.06
CA GLU A 54 -43.15 22.92 -34.91
C GLU A 54 -42.02 21.90 -34.70
N THR A 55 -41.00 21.92 -35.56
CA THR A 55 -39.83 21.03 -35.46
C THR A 55 -39.07 21.23 -34.14
N SER A 56 -38.96 22.48 -33.68
CA SER A 56 -38.31 22.82 -32.41
C SER A 56 -39.09 22.31 -31.21
N ILE A 57 -40.42 22.35 -31.24
CA ILE A 57 -41.29 21.80 -30.19
C ILE A 57 -41.18 20.28 -30.17
N VAL A 58 -41.33 19.62 -31.32
CA VAL A 58 -41.28 18.16 -31.44
C VAL A 58 -39.92 17.60 -30.95
N SER A 59 -38.81 18.24 -31.32
CA SER A 59 -37.47 17.81 -30.88
C SER A 59 -37.21 17.98 -29.37
N LYS A 60 -37.95 18.86 -28.70
CA LYS A 60 -37.84 19.11 -27.25
C LYS A 60 -38.82 18.30 -26.42
N VAL A 61 -40.02 18.03 -26.96
CA VAL A 61 -41.09 17.32 -26.25
C VAL A 61 -40.93 15.80 -26.39
N LEU A 62 -40.43 15.31 -27.54
CA LEU A 62 -40.20 13.89 -27.69
C LEU A 62 -39.02 13.44 -26.83
N PRO A 63 -39.17 12.37 -26.02
CA PRO A 63 -38.09 11.87 -25.21
C PRO A 63 -36.97 11.38 -26.12
N LYS A 64 -35.81 12.06 -26.07
CA LYS A 64 -34.59 11.59 -26.73
C LYS A 64 -34.33 10.15 -26.29
N LYS A 65 -34.07 9.26 -27.26
CA LYS A 65 -33.73 7.85 -27.04
C LYS A 65 -32.72 7.78 -25.89
N LYS A 66 -33.11 7.18 -24.76
CA LYS A 66 -32.26 7.07 -23.57
C LYS A 66 -30.95 6.44 -23.98
N THR A 67 -29.88 7.24 -24.04
CA THR A 67 -28.54 6.71 -24.24
C THR A 67 -28.24 5.83 -23.05
N LYS A 68 -27.94 4.56 -23.30
CA LYS A 68 -27.61 3.59 -22.25
C LYS A 68 -26.34 4.09 -21.55
N VAL A 69 -26.51 4.71 -20.40
CA VAL A 69 -25.39 5.06 -19.52
C VAL A 69 -24.84 3.76 -18.96
N ILE A 70 -23.71 3.31 -19.51
CA ILE A 70 -22.96 2.21 -18.92
C ILE A 70 -22.14 2.77 -17.76
N LYS A 71 -22.44 2.34 -16.54
CA LYS A 71 -21.59 2.60 -15.39
C LYS A 71 -20.35 1.71 -15.52
N MET A 72 -19.21 2.30 -15.88
CA MET A 72 -17.91 1.63 -15.95
C MET A 72 -17.37 1.39 -14.55
N SER A 73 -17.85 0.32 -13.90
CA SER A 73 -17.44 -0.06 -12.53
C SER A 73 -16.46 -1.24 -12.49
N TRP A 74 -15.95 -1.71 -13.63
CA TRP A 74 -15.08 -2.89 -13.66
C TRP A 74 -13.69 -2.60 -13.08
N PHE A 75 -13.13 -1.40 -13.30
CA PHE A 75 -11.68 -1.14 -13.10
C PHE A 75 -11.16 -1.20 -11.66
N TYR A 76 -12.02 -1.25 -10.65
CA TYR A 76 -11.59 -1.28 -9.25
C TYR A 76 -10.98 -2.62 -8.83
N ASN A 77 -11.24 -3.69 -9.58
CA ASN A 77 -10.64 -5.02 -9.33
C ASN A 77 -9.32 -5.26 -10.08
N ALA A 78 -8.90 -4.33 -10.95
CA ALA A 78 -7.64 -4.46 -11.71
C ALA A 78 -6.40 -4.28 -10.81
N ALA A 79 -6.51 -3.42 -9.78
CA ALA A 79 -5.38 -3.11 -8.90
C ALA A 79 -4.93 -4.31 -8.06
N GLY A 80 -5.88 -5.09 -7.52
CA GLY A 80 -5.57 -6.30 -6.75
C GLY A 80 -4.91 -7.38 -7.61
N ILE A 81 -5.41 -7.59 -8.83
CA ILE A 81 -4.84 -8.56 -9.78
C ILE A 81 -3.41 -8.14 -10.16
N ALA A 82 -3.18 -6.86 -10.47
CA ALA A 82 -1.85 -6.35 -10.77
C ALA A 82 -0.86 -6.50 -9.60
N ALA A 83 -1.31 -6.23 -8.36
CA ALA A 83 -0.48 -6.42 -7.17
C ALA A 83 -0.07 -7.89 -6.98
N ILE A 84 -0.99 -8.85 -7.20
CA ILE A 84 -0.69 -10.28 -7.11
C ILE A 84 0.33 -10.69 -8.20
N PHE A 85 0.21 -10.18 -9.42
CA PHE A 85 1.18 -10.44 -10.49
C PHE A 85 2.57 -9.87 -10.18
N VAL A 86 2.65 -8.65 -9.64
CA VAL A 86 3.93 -8.02 -9.26
C VAL A 86 4.58 -8.81 -8.12
N ILE A 87 3.82 -9.18 -7.08
CA ILE A 87 4.31 -9.97 -5.96
C ILE A 87 4.76 -11.36 -6.44
N GLY A 88 3.95 -12.04 -7.25
CA GLY A 88 4.29 -13.36 -7.81
C GLY A 88 5.55 -13.33 -8.69
N PHE A 89 5.72 -12.28 -9.51
CA PHE A 89 6.92 -12.11 -10.34
C PHE A 89 8.18 -11.86 -9.50
N PHE A 90 8.09 -11.02 -8.45
CA PHE A 90 9.19 -10.78 -7.52
C PHE A 90 9.55 -12.03 -6.71
N ILE A 91 8.56 -12.75 -6.18
CA ILE A 91 8.75 -14.03 -5.47
C ILE A 91 9.41 -15.06 -6.38
N ASN A 92 8.91 -15.23 -7.61
CA ASN A 92 9.49 -16.19 -8.54
C ASN A 92 10.95 -15.84 -8.92
N ASN A 93 11.25 -14.56 -9.13
CA ASN A 93 12.60 -14.11 -9.46
C ASN A 93 13.57 -14.18 -8.26
N THR A 94 13.09 -13.98 -7.03
CA THR A 94 13.94 -14.04 -5.83
C THR A 94 14.20 -15.47 -5.35
N LEU A 95 13.19 -16.35 -5.37
CA LEU A 95 13.33 -17.74 -4.95
C LEU A 95 14.07 -18.58 -5.99
N SER A 96 13.89 -18.31 -7.29
CA SER A 96 14.65 -19.01 -8.34
C SER A 96 16.15 -18.66 -8.32
N LYS A 97 16.54 -17.57 -7.66
CA LYS A 97 17.95 -17.17 -7.48
C LYS A 97 18.57 -17.76 -6.20
N GLN A 98 17.75 -18.30 -5.29
CA GLN A 98 18.16 -18.92 -4.03
C GLN A 98 18.22 -20.44 -4.19
N ASN A 99 19.04 -20.92 -5.12
CA ASN A 99 19.35 -22.34 -5.20
C ASN A 99 20.28 -22.70 -4.05
N ASN A 100 19.72 -23.21 -2.94
CA ASN A 100 20.24 -24.19 -1.96
C ASN A 100 21.74 -24.23 -1.51
N THR A 101 22.62 -23.32 -1.91
CA THR A 101 24.06 -23.41 -1.61
C THR A 101 24.49 -22.55 -0.43
N GLU A 102 23.70 -21.55 -0.01
CA GLU A 102 24.07 -20.72 1.15
C GLU A 102 23.58 -21.30 2.48
N ILE A 103 22.38 -21.91 2.54
CA ILE A 103 21.85 -22.46 3.80
C ILE A 103 22.71 -23.62 4.32
N ASN A 104 23.21 -24.50 3.43
CA ASN A 104 24.11 -25.58 3.81
C ASN A 104 25.50 -25.07 4.25
N ARG A 105 25.97 -23.92 3.73
CA ARG A 105 27.29 -23.39 4.09
C ARG A 105 27.28 -22.70 5.46
N ILE A 106 26.21 -21.98 5.79
CA ILE A 106 26.04 -21.34 7.11
C ILE A 106 26.01 -22.41 8.21
N ALA A 107 25.25 -23.50 7.99
CA ALA A 107 25.15 -24.58 8.97
C ALA A 107 26.48 -25.28 9.24
N VAL A 108 27.31 -25.53 8.21
CA VAL A 108 28.62 -26.18 8.41
C VAL A 108 29.61 -25.23 9.11
N SER A 109 29.67 -23.95 8.73
CA SER A 109 30.55 -22.99 9.39
C SER A 109 30.22 -22.75 10.86
N GLU A 110 28.94 -22.89 11.22
CA GLU A 110 28.48 -22.76 12.61
C GLU A 110 28.87 -23.99 13.44
N ILE A 111 28.84 -25.19 12.84
CA ILE A 111 29.32 -26.42 13.47
C ILE A 111 30.85 -26.36 13.69
N ASP A 112 31.61 -25.91 12.69
CA ASP A 112 33.07 -25.76 12.81
C ASP A 112 33.44 -24.78 13.94
N ALA A 113 32.78 -23.62 13.99
CA ALA A 113 32.97 -22.65 15.06
C ALA A 113 32.59 -23.20 16.45
N TYR A 114 31.52 -23.98 16.54
CA TYR A 114 31.08 -24.60 17.79
C TYR A 114 32.09 -25.63 18.34
N ILE A 115 32.78 -26.34 17.45
CA ILE A 115 33.86 -27.28 17.82
C ILE A 115 35.12 -26.49 18.23
N ASP A 116 35.54 -25.51 17.42
CA ASP A 116 36.76 -24.72 17.65
C ASP A 116 36.69 -23.86 18.92
N GLU A 117 35.52 -23.31 19.25
CA GLU A 117 35.30 -22.53 20.48
C GLU A 117 35.21 -23.42 21.74
N GLY A 118 35.34 -24.74 21.59
CA GLY A 118 35.39 -25.68 22.71
C GLY A 118 34.04 -25.96 23.36
N TYR A 119 32.93 -25.59 22.72
CA TYR A 119 31.58 -25.89 23.19
C TYR A 119 31.17 -27.34 22.92
N PHE A 120 31.88 -28.03 22.04
CA PHE A 120 31.73 -29.46 21.80
C PHE A 120 32.46 -30.28 22.89
N SER A 121 31.83 -30.40 24.06
CA SER A 121 32.34 -31.23 25.16
C SER A 121 31.77 -32.64 25.06
N LEU A 122 32.42 -33.54 24.32
CA LEU A 122 32.08 -34.97 24.38
C LEU A 122 32.55 -35.54 25.71
N ASN A 123 31.63 -36.06 26.51
CA ASN A 123 32.01 -36.81 27.70
C ASN A 123 32.31 -38.29 27.33
N THR A 124 33.11 -38.98 28.15
CA THR A 124 33.51 -40.38 27.88
C THR A 124 32.31 -41.32 27.75
N PHE A 125 31.21 -41.05 28.45
CA PHE A 125 29.99 -41.85 28.38
C PHE A 125 29.29 -41.68 27.03
N GLU A 126 29.19 -40.45 26.50
CA GLU A 126 28.65 -40.16 25.17
C GLU A 126 29.47 -40.80 24.05
N ILE A 127 30.80 -40.78 24.17
CA ILE A 127 31.69 -41.45 23.21
C ILE A 127 31.46 -42.97 23.27
N THR A 128 31.36 -43.53 24.48
CA THR A 128 31.14 -44.97 24.66
C THR A 128 29.78 -45.40 24.11
N GLU A 129 28.75 -44.57 24.23
CA GLU A 129 27.43 -44.85 23.68
C GLU A 129 27.40 -44.72 22.14
N ALA A 130 28.05 -43.70 21.58
CA ALA A 130 28.14 -43.51 20.14
C ALA A 130 28.94 -44.62 19.44
N PHE A 131 29.96 -45.18 20.10
CA PHE A 131 30.84 -46.21 19.55
C PHE A 131 30.65 -47.59 20.22
N ASN A 132 29.49 -47.84 20.85
CA ASN A 132 29.22 -49.06 21.61
C ASN A 132 29.30 -50.36 20.79
N ASP A 133 29.08 -50.28 19.47
CA ASP A 133 29.10 -51.43 18.55
C ASP A 133 30.40 -51.52 17.72
N VAL A 134 31.38 -50.64 18.00
CA VAL A 134 32.66 -50.63 17.29
C VAL A 134 33.67 -51.45 18.08
N SER A 135 34.07 -52.60 17.53
CA SER A 135 35.15 -53.40 18.11
C SER A 135 36.48 -52.68 17.93
N LEU A 136 37.13 -52.30 19.03
CA LEU A 136 38.46 -51.67 19.02
C LEU A 136 39.52 -52.53 18.34
N SER A 137 39.29 -53.84 18.21
CA SER A 137 40.17 -54.77 17.50
C SER A 137 40.19 -54.59 15.97
N GLU A 138 39.18 -53.92 15.41
CA GLU A 138 39.06 -53.70 13.96
C GLU A 138 39.62 -52.33 13.53
N ILE A 139 39.98 -51.48 14.49
CA ILE A 139 40.59 -50.17 14.22
C ILE A 139 42.09 -50.38 13.97
N ASP A 140 42.48 -50.29 12.70
CA ASP A 140 43.89 -50.29 12.32
C ASP A 140 44.52 -48.92 12.63
N MET A 141 45.20 -48.84 13.76
CA MET A 141 45.89 -47.63 14.22
C MET A 141 47.34 -47.54 13.70
N SER A 142 47.81 -48.54 12.95
CA SER A 142 49.22 -48.62 12.53
C SER A 142 49.66 -47.49 11.60
N SER A 143 48.73 -46.90 10.84
CA SER A 143 49.02 -45.76 9.95
C SER A 143 48.80 -44.40 10.59
N ALA A 144 48.12 -44.34 11.74
CA ALA A 144 47.76 -43.09 12.42
C ALA A 144 48.79 -42.68 13.47
N LEU A 145 49.69 -43.58 13.86
CA LEU A 145 50.73 -43.36 14.83
C LEU A 145 52.09 -43.29 14.14
N ASN A 146 52.67 -42.10 14.07
CA ASN A 146 54.06 -41.93 13.65
C ASN A 146 54.98 -42.21 14.84
N GLU A 147 56.08 -42.94 14.60
CA GLU A 147 57.09 -43.24 15.63
C GLU A 147 57.73 -41.96 16.17
N ASP A 148 57.94 -40.95 15.32
CA ASP A 148 58.48 -39.65 15.72
C ASP A 148 57.53 -38.92 16.67
N ASP A 149 56.22 -38.89 16.36
CA ASP A 149 55.22 -38.24 17.20
C ASP A 149 55.06 -38.94 18.57
N ILE A 150 55.20 -40.28 18.59
CA ILE A 150 55.24 -41.06 19.84
C ILE A 150 56.49 -40.71 20.63
N PHE A 151 57.65 -40.63 19.97
CA PHE A 151 58.91 -40.34 20.64
C PHE A 151 58.89 -38.94 21.26
N ASP A 152 58.43 -37.94 20.52
CA ASP A 152 58.28 -36.56 21.00
C ASP A 152 57.32 -36.48 22.18
N TYR A 153 56.17 -37.15 22.11
CA TYR A 153 55.21 -37.20 23.21
C TYR A 153 55.80 -37.87 24.45
N LEU A 154 56.51 -38.98 24.28
CA LEU A 154 57.15 -39.67 25.40
C LEU A 154 58.28 -38.82 25.97
N GLU A 155 59.10 -38.14 25.16
CA GLU A 155 60.16 -37.26 25.64
C GLU A 155 59.61 -36.06 26.44
N GLU A 156 58.55 -35.43 25.93
CA GLU A 156 57.87 -34.32 26.61
C GLU A 156 57.34 -34.76 28.00
N ASN A 157 56.87 -36.00 28.11
CA ASN A 157 56.28 -36.52 29.35
C ASN A 157 57.26 -37.34 30.23
N MET A 158 58.42 -37.77 29.70
CA MET A 158 59.43 -38.55 30.44
C MET A 158 60.16 -37.73 31.50
N ASN A 159 60.25 -36.41 31.34
CA ASN A 159 60.90 -35.51 32.32
C ASN A 159 60.19 -35.43 33.68
N THR A 160 59.04 -36.11 33.85
CA THR A 160 58.29 -36.13 35.10
C THR A 160 58.71 -37.28 36.04
N TYR A 161 59.54 -38.24 35.59
CA TYR A 161 60.05 -39.35 36.43
C TYR A 161 61.55 -39.64 36.25
N GLY A 162 62.37 -38.62 36.02
CA GLY A 162 63.84 -38.71 36.01
C GLY A 162 64.46 -38.40 37.38
N GLY A 163 64.64 -39.43 38.21
CA GLY A 163 65.44 -39.35 39.44
C GLY A 163 66.90 -38.99 39.16
N THR A 164 67.45 -38.08 39.95
CA THR A 164 68.85 -37.64 39.91
C THR A 164 69.81 -38.82 40.11
N ILE A 165 70.59 -39.17 39.09
CA ILE A 165 71.85 -39.90 39.28
C ILE A 165 72.98 -38.86 39.26
N THR A 166 73.42 -38.44 40.45
CA THR A 166 74.63 -37.65 40.63
C THR A 166 75.85 -38.57 40.61
N GLU A 167 76.72 -38.39 39.62
CA GLU A 167 78.10 -38.89 39.63
C GLU A 167 78.85 -38.28 40.83
N ASN A 168 79.46 -39.13 41.65
CA ASN A 168 80.19 -38.76 42.85
C ASN A 168 81.70 -38.70 42.53
N LYS A 169 82.35 -37.58 42.87
CA LYS A 169 83.81 -37.44 42.90
C LYS A 169 84.28 -37.36 44.34
#